data_AF-F1W091-F1
#
_entry.id   AF-F1W091-F1
#
_cell.length_a   1.000
_cell.length_b   1.000
_cell.length_c   1.000
_cell.angle_alpha   90.00
_cell.angle_beta   90.00
_cell.angle_gamma   90.00
#
_symmetry.space_group_name_H-M   'P 1'
#
loop_
_entity.id
_entity.type
_entity.pdbx_description
1 polymer ?
#
loop_
_entity_poly.entity_id
_entity_poly.type
_entity_poly.pdbx_seq_one_letter_code
_entity_poly.pdbx_strand_id
1 'polypeptide(L)'
;MVKLLGFDPLTTKPFNANSAAAAGSTDASEKLQSIMLAAISKIANDTSNDLGCSGSVSEKIKCVVDATTGTVVLTGGNLSISLKAQVAVRAASESVAANTTINRTKLISLDGVNGFSQASVTTGSVDDSPVAAAKSFFASIRSNLLALFNAEKTGALNLQIKALQADFEAAIAPVDKDLANWVLLMDRGIAHFRSAKENPAVTQPSFIDVSGVGRCSLYSDVATTNQVVTGAQALNVGCRLNKKPVLGAVNRVYTKGITLTPVADSLTSYTYKARSRVEDTTGTVADVLIGDIANGTVSITGPAGTPTSLTIAGDMPARNTYTGVKITDHETWNVTATRTLEADNVTTKVVFAGDITAYKAGAGVGALVLKDGSFVRAVMDGQTVTAQGLKEVNLVLAVTGISSSVTGTLVIKDFSLDGSGQAYSPTDAKFSGGFTNGNAEFFNGTLTAKVTNYANYQFSLPDSESNFSKDTASFVGVVKIPGRPDLTVSLASSVPAYNAEILTGQFDDGTNLILVSSTKAQPGVLRLSSAKGLSMVLNEGTNVADVFKNSSKIATYTRNSGVINYNDGSLETVK
;
A
#
# COMPACT_ATOMS: atom_id res chain seq x y z
N MET A 1 8.63 -13.81 -14.21
CA MET A 1 9.92 -13.94 -13.50
C MET A 1 10.16 -15.34 -12.93
N VAL A 2 9.20 -15.97 -12.25
CA VAL A 2 9.38 -17.34 -11.68
C VAL A 2 9.86 -18.37 -12.72
N LYS A 3 9.25 -18.38 -13.91
CA LYS A 3 9.70 -19.26 -15.01
C LYS A 3 11.13 -18.97 -15.51
N LEU A 4 11.63 -17.76 -15.31
CA LEU A 4 12.97 -17.34 -15.76
C LEU A 4 14.02 -17.54 -14.66
N LEU A 5 13.69 -17.26 -13.39
CA LEU A 5 14.66 -17.31 -12.29
C LEU A 5 14.58 -18.62 -11.48
N GLY A 6 13.50 -19.38 -11.63
CA GLY A 6 13.20 -20.56 -10.81
C GLY A 6 12.62 -20.24 -9.43
N PHE A 7 12.50 -18.96 -9.08
CA PHE A 7 11.89 -18.46 -7.84
C PHE A 7 11.19 -17.12 -8.09
N ASP A 8 10.31 -16.73 -7.17
CA ASP A 8 9.66 -15.42 -7.18
C ASP A 8 10.46 -14.43 -6.33
N PRO A 9 11.15 -13.44 -6.92
CA PRO A 9 11.94 -12.47 -6.17
C PRO A 9 11.10 -11.57 -5.26
N LEU A 10 9.78 -11.51 -5.45
CA LEU A 10 8.88 -10.68 -4.64
C LEU A 10 8.41 -11.37 -3.35
N THR A 11 8.41 -12.70 -3.33
CA THR A 11 7.90 -13.50 -2.19
C THR A 11 8.98 -14.36 -1.55
N THR A 12 10.09 -14.63 -2.25
CA THR A 12 11.23 -15.39 -1.71
C THR A 12 12.13 -14.47 -0.88
N LYS A 13 12.40 -14.87 0.37
CA LYS A 13 13.21 -14.10 1.31
C LYS A 13 14.70 -14.14 0.92
N PRO A 14 15.33 -12.98 0.65
CA PRO A 14 16.74 -12.95 0.30
C PRO A 14 17.63 -13.17 1.53
N PHE A 15 18.66 -13.99 1.37
CA PHE A 15 19.77 -14.07 2.31
C PHE A 15 21.10 -14.29 1.60
N ASN A 16 22.18 -13.89 2.26
CA ASN A 16 23.54 -14.11 1.78
C ASN A 16 23.88 -15.61 1.78
N ALA A 17 24.43 -16.12 0.68
CA ALA A 17 24.77 -17.54 0.49
C ALA A 17 25.76 -18.08 1.54
N ASN A 18 26.56 -17.21 2.15
CA ASN A 18 27.52 -17.56 3.19
C ASN A 18 26.98 -17.37 4.62
N SER A 19 25.70 -17.04 4.78
CA SER A 19 25.10 -16.80 6.11
C SER A 19 24.71 -18.09 6.83
N ALA A 20 24.53 -18.00 8.15
CA ALA A 20 23.93 -19.07 8.93
C ALA A 20 22.48 -19.36 8.51
N ALA A 21 21.73 -18.33 8.08
CA ALA A 21 20.38 -18.47 7.54
C ALA A 21 20.37 -19.34 6.27
N ALA A 22 21.34 -19.16 5.37
CA ALA A 22 21.50 -20.01 4.19
C ALA A 22 21.74 -21.47 4.57
N ALA A 23 22.56 -21.74 5.58
CA ALA A 23 22.86 -23.09 6.06
C ALA A 23 21.66 -23.82 6.66
N GLY A 24 20.71 -23.07 7.22
CA GLY A 24 19.50 -23.58 7.87
C GLY A 24 18.25 -23.59 6.98
N SER A 25 18.27 -22.95 5.80
CA SER A 25 17.09 -22.90 4.94
C SER A 25 16.75 -24.29 4.38
N THR A 26 15.46 -24.62 4.36
CA THR A 26 14.91 -25.82 3.73
C THR A 26 14.17 -25.52 2.42
N ASP A 27 13.88 -24.25 2.14
CA ASP A 27 13.15 -23.82 0.95
C ASP A 27 14.08 -23.78 -0.27
N ALA A 28 13.74 -24.53 -1.31
CA ALA A 28 14.53 -24.60 -2.53
C ALA A 28 14.61 -23.24 -3.26
N SER A 29 13.54 -22.44 -3.20
CA SER A 29 13.45 -21.10 -3.82
C SER A 29 14.41 -20.14 -3.14
N GLU A 30 14.47 -20.17 -1.80
CA GLU A 30 15.37 -19.30 -1.03
C GLU A 30 16.85 -19.67 -1.26
N LYS A 31 17.17 -20.97 -1.30
CA LYS A 31 18.52 -21.44 -1.63
C LYS A 31 18.94 -21.00 -3.02
N LEU A 32 18.04 -21.13 -3.99
CA LEU A 32 18.29 -20.72 -5.37
C LEU A 32 18.48 -19.20 -5.49
N GLN A 33 17.60 -18.41 -4.87
CA GLN A 33 17.73 -16.96 -4.81
C GLN A 33 19.09 -16.54 -4.21
N SER A 34 19.50 -17.20 -3.14
CA SER A 34 20.77 -16.91 -2.46
C SER A 34 21.99 -17.19 -3.35
N ILE A 35 22.00 -18.33 -4.07
CA ILE A 35 23.03 -18.66 -5.06
C ILE A 35 23.04 -17.62 -6.18
N MET A 36 21.87 -17.18 -6.67
CA MET A 36 21.79 -16.18 -7.74
C MET A 36 22.34 -14.82 -7.33
N LEU A 37 22.07 -14.36 -6.11
CA LEU A 37 22.63 -13.11 -5.60
C LEU A 37 24.17 -13.18 -5.50
N ALA A 38 24.70 -14.31 -5.03
CA ALA A 38 26.14 -14.55 -4.99
C ALA A 38 26.73 -14.66 -6.41
N ALA A 39 26.02 -15.23 -7.37
CA ALA A 39 26.43 -15.32 -8.77
C ALA A 39 26.52 -13.92 -9.41
N ILE A 40 25.51 -13.06 -9.21
CA ILE A 40 25.53 -11.66 -9.66
C ILE A 40 26.73 -10.92 -9.07
N SER A 41 26.97 -11.10 -7.76
CA SER A 41 28.14 -10.50 -7.09
C SER A 41 29.47 -11.02 -7.65
N LYS A 42 29.54 -12.31 -7.98
CA LYS A 42 30.72 -12.92 -8.61
C LYS A 42 30.99 -12.31 -9.99
N ILE A 43 29.97 -12.21 -10.85
CA ILE A 43 30.11 -11.60 -12.18
C ILE A 43 30.54 -10.14 -12.07
N ALA A 44 29.97 -9.40 -11.12
CA ALA A 44 30.33 -8.00 -10.90
C ALA A 44 31.79 -7.81 -10.45
N ASN A 45 32.39 -8.83 -9.83
CA ASN A 45 33.79 -8.79 -9.37
C ASN A 45 34.76 -9.49 -10.33
N ASP A 46 34.27 -10.13 -11.39
CA ASP A 46 35.10 -10.79 -12.38
C ASP A 46 35.77 -9.74 -13.30
N THR A 47 37.10 -9.68 -13.29
CA THR A 47 37.86 -8.75 -14.14
C THR A 47 37.85 -9.14 -15.62
N SER A 48 37.46 -10.37 -15.94
CA SER A 48 37.23 -10.85 -17.30
C SER A 48 35.80 -10.62 -17.80
N ASN A 49 34.96 -9.97 -16.99
CA ASN A 49 33.50 -9.87 -17.16
C ASN A 49 33.07 -9.62 -18.62
N ASP A 50 32.54 -10.69 -19.21
CA ASP A 50 31.97 -10.74 -20.54
C ASP A 50 30.78 -9.78 -20.74
N LEU A 51 30.13 -9.29 -19.69
CA LEU A 51 29.04 -8.32 -19.77
C LEU A 51 29.54 -6.87 -19.87
N GLY A 52 30.85 -6.62 -19.82
CA GLY A 52 31.43 -5.29 -20.02
C GLY A 52 31.18 -4.29 -18.88
N CYS A 53 30.84 -4.78 -17.68
CA CYS A 53 30.57 -3.91 -16.54
C CYS A 53 31.84 -3.41 -15.87
N SER A 54 32.03 -2.09 -15.88
CA SER A 54 33.14 -1.37 -15.24
C SER A 54 32.65 -0.37 -14.18
N GLY A 55 33.57 0.17 -13.38
CA GLY A 55 33.28 1.19 -12.35
C GLY A 55 33.48 0.69 -10.92
N SER A 56 32.87 1.39 -9.97
CA SER A 56 32.79 0.98 -8.56
C SER A 56 32.01 -0.33 -8.40
N VAL A 57 32.16 -1.01 -7.25
CA VAL A 57 31.45 -2.27 -6.97
C VAL A 57 29.94 -2.13 -7.14
N SER A 58 29.36 -1.02 -6.68
CA SER A 58 27.93 -0.71 -6.86
C SER A 58 27.53 -0.52 -8.33
N GLU A 59 28.37 0.14 -9.14
CA GLU A 59 28.10 0.34 -10.57
C GLU A 59 28.23 -0.97 -11.35
N LYS A 60 29.20 -1.81 -11.01
CA LYS A 60 29.35 -3.14 -11.59
C LYS A 60 28.17 -4.03 -11.27
N ILE A 61 27.73 -4.07 -10.01
CA ILE A 61 26.54 -4.84 -9.61
C ILE A 61 25.31 -4.34 -10.35
N LYS A 62 25.09 -3.02 -10.39
CA LYS A 62 23.98 -2.42 -11.12
C LYS A 62 24.03 -2.79 -12.61
N CYS A 63 25.18 -2.66 -13.25
CA CYS A 63 25.35 -3.04 -14.65
C CYS A 63 25.09 -4.53 -14.89
N VAL A 64 25.55 -5.43 -14.02
CA VAL A 64 25.27 -6.87 -14.16
C VAL A 64 23.79 -7.14 -14.00
N VAL A 65 23.12 -6.50 -13.04
CA VAL A 65 21.66 -6.59 -12.89
C VAL A 65 20.97 -6.05 -14.14
N ASP A 66 21.36 -4.88 -14.65
CA ASP A 66 20.78 -4.29 -15.86
C ASP A 66 21.09 -5.15 -17.11
N ALA A 67 22.24 -5.81 -17.21
CA ALA A 67 22.57 -6.70 -18.33
C ALA A 67 21.82 -8.04 -18.28
N THR A 68 21.49 -8.49 -17.07
CA THR A 68 20.78 -9.75 -16.82
C THR A 68 19.26 -9.58 -16.77
N THR A 69 18.76 -8.35 -16.56
CA THR A 69 17.32 -8.03 -16.47
C THR A 69 16.82 -7.05 -17.52
N GLY A 70 17.70 -6.23 -18.11
CA GLY A 70 17.37 -4.98 -18.81
C GLY A 70 17.05 -5.08 -20.29
N THR A 71 16.88 -6.28 -20.85
CA THR A 71 16.13 -6.45 -22.10
C THR A 71 15.79 -7.92 -22.25
N VAL A 72 14.72 -8.34 -21.60
CA VAL A 72 14.10 -9.62 -21.96
C VAL A 72 13.49 -9.42 -23.34
N VAL A 73 14.20 -9.85 -24.37
CA VAL A 73 13.72 -9.81 -25.75
C VAL A 73 12.88 -11.05 -25.94
N LEU A 74 11.65 -10.88 -26.40
CA LEU A 74 10.84 -12.02 -26.76
C LEU A 74 11.12 -12.37 -28.22
N THR A 75 11.84 -13.46 -28.45
CA THR A 75 12.21 -13.94 -29.78
C THR A 75 11.55 -15.29 -30.00
N GLY A 76 10.62 -15.36 -30.97
CA GLY A 76 9.97 -16.61 -31.35
C GLY A 76 9.10 -17.27 -30.27
N GLY A 77 8.42 -16.50 -29.42
CA GLY A 77 7.57 -17.05 -28.34
C GLY A 77 8.31 -17.36 -27.03
N ASN A 78 9.64 -17.22 -27.01
CA ASN A 78 10.45 -17.46 -25.82
C ASN A 78 10.92 -16.14 -25.22
N LEU A 79 10.74 -15.98 -23.91
CA LEU A 79 11.38 -14.90 -23.16
C LEU A 79 12.88 -15.19 -23.14
N SER A 80 13.65 -14.39 -23.89
CA SER A 80 15.09 -14.54 -24.02
C SER A 80 15.78 -13.33 -23.38
N ILE A 81 16.44 -13.55 -22.25
CA ILE A 81 17.60 -12.70 -21.89
C ILE A 81 18.74 -12.99 -22.86
N SER A 82 19.68 -12.05 -23.05
CA SER A 82 20.78 -12.24 -23.99
C SER A 82 21.52 -13.56 -23.70
N LEU A 83 21.88 -14.32 -24.74
CA LEU A 83 22.60 -15.59 -24.57
C LEU A 83 23.88 -15.41 -23.74
N LYS A 84 24.53 -14.25 -23.90
CA LYS A 84 25.72 -13.87 -23.11
C LYS A 84 25.41 -13.74 -21.62
N ALA A 85 24.30 -13.08 -21.26
CA ALA A 85 23.85 -12.98 -19.87
C ALA A 85 23.41 -14.34 -19.31
N GLN A 86 22.72 -15.18 -20.10
CA GLN A 86 22.34 -16.54 -19.68
C GLN A 86 23.56 -17.38 -19.33
N VAL A 87 24.53 -17.43 -20.24
CA VAL A 87 25.77 -18.21 -20.05
C VAL A 87 26.55 -17.69 -18.85
N ALA A 88 26.71 -16.36 -18.73
CA ALA A 88 27.43 -15.74 -17.61
C ALA A 88 26.77 -16.05 -16.26
N VAL A 89 25.44 -15.90 -16.15
CA VAL A 89 24.72 -16.17 -14.90
C VAL A 89 24.71 -17.65 -14.57
N ARG A 90 24.51 -18.53 -15.55
CA ARG A 90 24.54 -19.99 -15.33
C ARG A 90 25.92 -20.44 -14.86
N ALA A 91 26.99 -20.07 -15.55
CA ALA A 91 28.36 -20.43 -15.18
C ALA A 91 28.73 -19.88 -13.79
N ALA A 92 28.36 -18.63 -13.49
CA ALA A 92 28.59 -18.05 -12.16
C ALA A 92 27.80 -18.77 -11.07
N SER A 93 26.56 -19.16 -11.35
CA SER A 93 25.70 -19.88 -10.40
C SER A 93 26.20 -21.29 -10.14
N GLU A 94 26.63 -22.03 -11.17
CA GLU A 94 27.27 -23.35 -11.04
C GLU A 94 28.57 -23.24 -10.24
N SER A 95 29.38 -22.22 -10.52
CA SER A 95 30.63 -21.96 -9.78
C SER A 95 30.37 -21.62 -8.30
N VAL A 96 29.32 -20.83 -8.01
CA VAL A 96 28.91 -20.54 -6.63
C VAL A 96 28.37 -21.80 -5.96
N ALA A 97 27.51 -22.57 -6.64
CA ALA A 97 26.92 -23.79 -6.11
C ALA A 97 27.99 -24.80 -5.67
N ALA A 98 29.03 -24.98 -6.49
CA ALA A 98 30.15 -25.87 -6.21
C ALA A 98 31.13 -25.34 -5.13
N ASN A 99 31.11 -24.05 -4.80
CA ASN A 99 32.03 -23.44 -3.86
C ASN A 99 31.47 -23.44 -2.43
N THR A 100 31.86 -24.42 -1.62
CA THR A 100 31.39 -24.59 -0.24
C THR A 100 31.80 -23.48 0.73
N THR A 101 32.77 -22.62 0.35
CA THR A 101 33.16 -21.45 1.15
C THR A 101 32.23 -20.25 0.93
N ILE A 102 31.54 -20.20 -0.21
CA ILE A 102 30.58 -19.13 -0.57
C ILE A 102 29.14 -19.63 -0.39
N ASN A 103 28.87 -20.87 -0.76
CA ASN A 103 27.56 -21.49 -0.74
C ASN A 103 27.39 -22.41 0.47
N ARG A 104 26.69 -21.92 1.49
CA ARG A 104 26.30 -22.72 2.65
C ARG A 104 24.91 -23.32 2.53
N THR A 105 24.18 -23.09 1.43
CA THR A 105 22.79 -23.56 1.23
C THR A 105 22.65 -25.09 1.08
N LYS A 106 23.78 -25.79 0.89
CA LYS A 106 23.88 -27.23 0.57
C LYS A 106 23.28 -27.60 -0.80
N LEU A 107 22.86 -26.64 -1.61
CA LEU A 107 22.49 -26.87 -3.01
C LEU A 107 23.77 -26.88 -3.85
N ILE A 108 24.33 -28.08 -4.03
CA ILE A 108 25.65 -28.30 -4.66
C ILE A 108 25.62 -28.46 -6.19
N SER A 109 24.43 -28.67 -6.76
CA SER A 109 24.19 -28.71 -8.20
C SER A 109 22.92 -27.92 -8.53
N LEU A 110 22.88 -27.37 -9.75
CA LEU A 110 21.70 -26.73 -10.33
C LEU A 110 20.97 -27.67 -11.32
N ASP A 111 21.34 -28.95 -11.37
CA ASP A 111 20.65 -29.95 -12.17
C ASP A 111 19.16 -30.04 -11.76
N GLY A 112 18.26 -29.86 -12.74
CA GLY A 112 16.81 -29.85 -12.51
C GLY A 112 16.23 -28.50 -12.05
N VAL A 113 17.07 -27.47 -11.87
CA VAL A 113 16.61 -26.11 -11.59
C VAL A 113 16.32 -25.40 -12.91
N ASN A 114 15.04 -25.16 -13.23
CA ASN A 114 14.60 -24.53 -14.49
C ASN A 114 14.95 -23.04 -14.63
N GLY A 115 15.74 -22.46 -13.72
CA GLY A 115 16.23 -21.09 -13.83
C GLY A 115 17.07 -20.91 -15.10
N PHE A 116 16.68 -19.93 -15.93
CA PHE A 116 17.27 -19.56 -17.22
C PHE A 116 17.16 -20.60 -18.34
N SER A 117 16.32 -21.63 -18.18
CA SER A 117 15.80 -22.32 -19.35
C SER A 117 15.00 -21.32 -20.20
N GLN A 118 15.04 -21.45 -21.54
CA GLN A 118 14.08 -20.70 -22.38
C GLN A 118 12.68 -21.11 -21.91
N ALA A 119 12.03 -20.23 -21.16
CA ALA A 119 10.65 -20.43 -20.80
C ALA A 119 9.87 -20.31 -22.12
N SER A 120 9.49 -21.45 -22.68
CA SER A 120 8.46 -21.51 -23.69
C SER A 120 7.20 -20.95 -23.04
N VAL A 121 6.86 -19.71 -23.40
CA VAL A 121 5.49 -19.26 -23.23
C VAL A 121 4.70 -20.18 -24.12
N THR A 122 3.66 -20.82 -23.59
CA THR A 122 2.77 -21.66 -24.39
C THR A 122 2.09 -20.72 -25.39
N THR A 123 2.73 -20.50 -26.54
CA THR A 123 2.12 -19.82 -27.66
C THR A 123 1.01 -20.76 -28.11
N GLY A 124 -0.23 -20.28 -28.15
CA GLY A 124 -1.29 -20.97 -28.88
C GLY A 124 -0.76 -21.44 -30.24
N SER A 125 -1.15 -22.65 -30.63
CA SER A 125 -0.61 -23.42 -31.76
C SER A 125 -0.05 -22.58 -32.92
N VAL A 126 1.17 -22.93 -33.32
CA VAL A 126 1.85 -22.47 -34.52
C VAL A 126 1.05 -22.91 -35.75
N ASP A 127 0.27 -21.99 -36.33
CA ASP A 127 -0.05 -21.89 -37.77
C ASP A 127 -1.00 -20.72 -38.10
N ASP A 128 -1.04 -19.66 -37.28
CA ASP A 128 -1.71 -18.42 -37.70
C ASP A 128 -0.90 -17.79 -38.84
N SER A 129 -1.55 -17.51 -39.98
CA SER A 129 -0.95 -16.68 -41.02
C SER A 129 -0.47 -15.34 -40.42
N PRO A 130 0.56 -14.67 -40.98
CA PRO A 130 1.06 -13.42 -40.41
C PRO A 130 -0.03 -12.34 -40.21
N VAL A 131 -1.01 -12.31 -41.12
CA VAL A 131 -2.18 -11.43 -41.02
C VAL A 131 -3.14 -11.89 -39.91
N ALA A 132 -3.43 -13.20 -39.78
CA ALA A 132 -4.27 -13.72 -38.70
C ALA A 132 -3.66 -13.45 -37.31
N ALA A 133 -2.34 -13.61 -37.16
CA ALA A 133 -1.64 -13.29 -35.93
C ALA A 133 -1.79 -11.80 -35.58
N ALA A 134 -1.67 -10.90 -36.58
CA ALA A 134 -1.82 -9.47 -36.37
C ALA A 134 -3.26 -9.06 -36.03
N LYS A 135 -4.26 -9.64 -36.69
CA LYS A 135 -5.67 -9.47 -36.33
C LYS A 135 -5.93 -9.91 -34.89
N SER A 136 -5.38 -11.06 -34.47
CA SER A 136 -5.46 -11.52 -33.07
C SER A 136 -4.82 -10.54 -32.08
N PHE A 137 -3.64 -10.01 -32.41
CA PHE A 137 -2.93 -9.03 -31.60
C PHE A 137 -3.70 -7.72 -31.44
N PHE A 138 -4.22 -7.13 -32.51
CA PHE A 138 -4.99 -5.90 -32.43
C PHE A 138 -6.37 -6.12 -31.81
N ALA A 139 -7.00 -7.27 -32.04
CA ALA A 139 -8.23 -7.65 -31.34
C ALA A 139 -8.00 -7.78 -29.83
N SER A 140 -6.87 -8.37 -29.40
CA SER A 140 -6.48 -8.43 -27.99
C SER A 140 -6.24 -7.04 -27.41
N ILE A 141 -5.47 -6.19 -28.08
CA ILE A 141 -5.25 -4.79 -27.66
C ILE A 141 -6.59 -4.07 -27.49
N ARG A 142 -7.45 -4.09 -28.51
CA ARG A 142 -8.75 -3.41 -28.48
C ARG A 142 -9.64 -3.94 -27.37
N SER A 143 -9.77 -5.26 -27.25
CA SER A 143 -10.59 -5.90 -26.22
C SER A 143 -10.10 -5.55 -24.82
N ASN A 144 -8.79 -5.65 -24.57
CA ASN A 144 -8.16 -5.31 -23.28
C ASN A 144 -8.30 -3.82 -22.96
N LEU A 145 -8.05 -2.94 -23.94
CA LEU A 145 -8.26 -1.50 -23.77
C LEU A 145 -9.72 -1.21 -23.44
N LEU A 146 -10.70 -1.65 -24.24
CA LEU A 146 -12.11 -1.37 -23.99
C LEU A 146 -12.59 -1.83 -22.60
N ALA A 147 -12.09 -2.97 -22.11
CA ALA A 147 -12.49 -3.46 -20.80
C ALA A 147 -11.76 -2.79 -19.63
N LEU A 148 -10.55 -2.30 -19.82
CA LEU A 148 -9.82 -1.57 -18.79
C LEU A 148 -10.20 -0.07 -18.80
N PHE A 149 -10.10 0.57 -19.97
CA PHE A 149 -10.25 1.99 -20.19
C PHE A 149 -10.89 2.28 -21.55
N ASN A 150 -12.06 2.92 -21.54
CA ASN A 150 -12.59 3.58 -22.73
C ASN A 150 -12.63 5.10 -22.50
N ALA A 151 -12.73 5.87 -23.59
CA ALA A 151 -12.68 7.34 -23.54
C ALA A 151 -13.79 7.94 -22.64
N GLU A 152 -14.90 7.23 -22.47
CA GLU A 152 -16.04 7.61 -21.64
C GLU A 152 -15.87 7.22 -20.15
N LYS A 153 -14.77 6.54 -19.78
CA LYS A 153 -14.53 6.00 -18.43
C LYS A 153 -15.65 5.06 -17.94
N THR A 154 -16.24 4.30 -18.85
CA THR A 154 -17.25 3.25 -18.64
C THR A 154 -16.71 1.83 -18.86
N GLY A 155 -15.40 1.67 -19.10
CA GLY A 155 -14.75 0.34 -19.13
C GLY A 155 -14.98 -0.42 -17.81
N ALA A 156 -15.00 -1.76 -17.86
CA ALA A 156 -15.34 -2.61 -16.72
C ALA A 156 -14.50 -2.29 -15.48
N LEU A 157 -13.18 -2.11 -15.61
CA LEU A 157 -12.34 -1.74 -14.46
C LEU A 157 -12.72 -0.36 -13.88
N ASN A 158 -13.01 0.63 -14.73
CA ASN A 158 -13.46 1.95 -14.26
C ASN A 158 -14.79 1.86 -13.52
N LEU A 159 -15.74 1.05 -14.01
CA LEU A 159 -17.01 0.84 -13.34
C LEU A 159 -16.81 0.14 -12.00
N GLN A 160 -15.95 -0.88 -11.93
CA GLN A 160 -15.62 -1.58 -10.69
C GLN A 160 -14.94 -0.66 -9.68
N ILE A 161 -13.96 0.14 -10.09
CA ILE A 161 -13.28 1.11 -9.22
C ILE A 161 -14.24 2.20 -8.76
N LYS A 162 -15.08 2.74 -9.64
CA LYS A 162 -16.11 3.72 -9.27
C LYS A 162 -17.14 3.14 -8.31
N ALA A 163 -17.57 1.89 -8.54
CA ALA A 163 -18.48 1.20 -7.65
C ALA A 163 -17.83 0.93 -6.29
N LEU A 164 -16.56 0.49 -6.25
CA LEU A 164 -15.77 0.35 -5.04
C LEU A 164 -15.67 1.67 -4.27
N GLN A 165 -15.32 2.75 -4.98
CA GLN A 165 -15.21 4.09 -4.40
C GLN A 165 -16.55 4.55 -3.85
N ALA A 166 -17.62 4.47 -4.65
CA ALA A 166 -18.97 4.85 -4.22
C ALA A 166 -19.46 3.99 -3.05
N ASP A 167 -19.14 2.70 -3.03
CA ASP A 167 -19.46 1.78 -1.93
C ASP A 167 -18.72 2.17 -0.66
N PHE A 168 -17.44 2.55 -0.74
CA PHE A 168 -16.69 3.02 0.43
C PHE A 168 -17.03 4.46 0.86
N GLU A 169 -17.46 5.31 -0.05
CA GLU A 169 -17.99 6.64 0.25
C GLU A 169 -19.38 6.56 0.90
N ALA A 170 -20.19 5.59 0.49
CA ALA A 170 -21.50 5.32 1.06
C ALA A 170 -21.43 4.48 2.35
N ALA A 171 -20.47 3.55 2.42
CA ALA A 171 -20.15 2.81 3.63
C ALA A 171 -19.66 3.81 4.67
N ILE A 172 -20.04 3.56 5.91
CA ILE A 172 -19.56 4.43 6.98
C ILE A 172 -18.16 3.98 7.32
N ALA A 173 -17.16 4.75 6.87
CA ALA A 173 -15.76 4.47 7.15
C ALA A 173 -15.56 4.34 8.67
N PRO A 174 -15.25 3.16 9.23
CA PRO A 174 -15.15 2.96 10.68
C PRO A 174 -13.97 3.71 11.32
N VAL A 175 -13.14 4.38 10.51
CA VAL A 175 -11.96 5.12 10.95
C VAL A 175 -12.03 6.56 10.45
N ASP A 176 -11.92 7.51 11.37
CA ASP A 176 -11.81 8.93 11.06
C ASP A 176 -10.97 9.70 12.09
N LYS A 177 -10.91 11.03 11.94
CA LYS A 177 -10.19 11.90 12.88
C LYS A 177 -10.77 11.86 14.31
N ASP A 178 -12.07 11.69 14.46
CA ASP A 178 -12.70 11.62 15.79
C ASP A 178 -12.25 10.35 16.53
N LEU A 179 -11.98 9.24 15.82
CA LEU A 179 -11.40 8.02 16.40
C LEU A 179 -10.02 8.29 17.04
N ALA A 180 -9.10 8.87 16.28
CA ALA A 180 -7.76 9.20 16.78
C ALA A 180 -7.81 10.18 17.96
N ASN A 181 -8.71 11.16 17.88
CA ASN A 181 -8.99 12.10 18.97
C ASN A 181 -9.48 11.39 20.23
N TRP A 182 -10.36 10.39 20.10
CA TRP A 182 -10.86 9.63 21.24
C TRP A 182 -9.78 8.82 21.93
N VAL A 183 -8.98 8.09 21.17
CA VAL A 183 -7.85 7.31 21.70
C VAL A 183 -6.90 8.22 22.49
N LEU A 184 -6.51 9.35 21.90
CA LEU A 184 -5.64 10.32 22.55
C LEU A 184 -6.27 10.93 23.81
N LEU A 185 -7.55 11.28 23.75
CA LEU A 185 -8.23 11.92 24.87
C LEU A 185 -8.44 10.94 26.04
N MET A 186 -8.78 9.68 25.76
CA MET A 186 -8.90 8.63 26.78
C MET A 186 -7.56 8.34 27.46
N ASP A 187 -6.47 8.21 26.68
CA ASP A 187 -5.12 8.02 27.23
C ASP A 187 -4.75 9.17 28.20
N ARG A 188 -4.91 10.42 27.75
CA ARG A 188 -4.60 11.60 28.58
C ARG A 188 -5.49 11.66 29.83
N GLY A 189 -6.78 11.35 29.70
CA GLY A 189 -7.71 11.28 30.83
C GLY A 189 -7.32 10.23 31.86
N ILE A 190 -6.94 9.02 31.42
CA ILE A 190 -6.50 7.94 32.29
C ILE A 190 -5.18 8.29 32.98
N ALA A 191 -4.21 8.85 32.25
CA ALA A 191 -2.96 9.33 32.82
C ALA A 191 -3.19 10.40 33.90
N HIS A 192 -4.11 11.33 33.67
CA HIS A 192 -4.49 12.34 34.65
C HIS A 192 -5.14 11.72 35.90
N PHE A 193 -6.05 10.77 35.73
CA PHE A 193 -6.68 10.05 36.84
C PHE A 193 -5.65 9.28 37.68
N ARG A 194 -4.73 8.55 37.04
CA ARG A 194 -3.67 7.80 37.74
C ARG A 194 -2.73 8.73 38.52
N SER A 195 -2.28 9.82 37.91
CA SER A 195 -1.45 10.81 38.57
C SER A 195 -2.12 11.42 39.81
N ALA A 196 -3.43 11.67 39.73
CA ALA A 196 -4.22 12.14 40.87
C ALA A 196 -4.33 11.10 41.99
N LYS A 197 -4.46 9.80 41.65
CA LYS A 197 -4.48 8.71 42.63
C LYS A 197 -3.12 8.44 43.27
N GLU A 198 -2.04 8.62 42.53
CA GLU A 198 -0.67 8.54 43.05
C GLU A 198 -0.34 9.71 44.00
N ASN A 199 -1.01 10.86 43.83
CA ASN A 199 -0.78 12.09 44.62
C ASN A 199 -2.08 12.62 45.26
N PRO A 200 -2.69 11.87 46.20
CA PRO A 200 -4.07 12.13 46.66
C PRO A 200 -4.24 13.45 47.42
N ALA A 201 -3.17 13.98 48.03
CA ALA A 201 -3.18 15.23 48.80
C ALA A 201 -2.98 16.50 47.95
N VAL A 202 -2.59 16.35 46.68
CA VAL A 202 -2.28 17.49 45.80
C VAL A 202 -3.56 18.03 45.17
N THR A 203 -3.72 19.36 45.20
CA THR A 203 -4.78 20.07 44.47
C THR A 203 -4.65 19.76 42.99
N GLN A 204 -5.68 19.18 42.40
CA GLN A 204 -5.66 18.81 40.99
C GLN A 204 -6.15 19.98 40.13
N PRO A 205 -5.59 20.16 38.91
CA PRO A 205 -6.23 21.04 37.95
C PRO A 205 -7.64 20.52 37.66
N SER A 206 -8.61 21.42 37.52
CA SER A 206 -10.01 21.06 37.27
C SER A 206 -10.23 20.33 35.93
N PHE A 207 -9.29 20.48 35.00
CA PHE A 207 -9.25 19.80 33.72
C PHE A 207 -7.83 19.75 33.14
N ILE A 208 -7.64 18.82 32.21
CA ILE A 208 -6.52 18.82 31.28
C ILE A 208 -7.05 19.07 29.86
N ASP A 209 -6.41 20.00 29.15
CA ASP A 209 -6.72 20.26 27.75
C ASP A 209 -5.78 19.47 26.84
N VAL A 210 -6.36 18.88 25.79
CA VAL A 210 -5.62 18.31 24.67
C VAL A 210 -5.84 19.24 23.48
N SER A 211 -4.80 20.04 23.19
CA SER A 211 -4.86 21.12 22.18
C SER A 211 -5.46 20.64 20.86
N GLY A 212 -6.46 21.37 20.35
CA GLY A 212 -7.17 21.05 19.11
C GLY A 212 -8.11 19.85 19.16
N VAL A 213 -8.17 19.10 20.26
CA VAL A 213 -8.93 17.85 20.39
C VAL A 213 -10.11 17.99 21.34
N GLY A 214 -9.86 18.36 22.59
CA GLY A 214 -10.85 18.30 23.65
C GLY A 214 -10.25 18.47 25.03
N ARG A 215 -10.98 18.06 26.06
CA ARG A 215 -10.53 18.14 27.46
C ARG A 215 -11.09 17.02 28.32
N CYS A 216 -10.38 16.70 29.40
CA CYS A 216 -10.83 15.76 30.43
C CYS A 216 -10.85 16.41 31.81
N SER A 217 -11.87 16.08 32.60
CA SER A 217 -12.02 16.51 33.98
C SER A 217 -12.17 15.30 34.91
N LEU A 218 -11.65 15.42 36.13
CA LEU A 218 -11.85 14.46 37.20
C LEU A 218 -13.10 14.85 38.00
N TYR A 219 -13.91 13.86 38.35
CA TYR A 219 -15.15 14.06 39.10
C TYR A 219 -15.15 13.26 40.40
N SER A 220 -15.87 13.80 41.39
CA SER A 220 -16.01 13.22 42.74
C SER A 220 -17.32 12.46 42.93
N ASP A 221 -18.14 12.37 41.88
CA ASP A 221 -19.42 11.66 41.89
C ASP A 221 -19.64 10.86 40.59
N VAL A 222 -20.48 9.84 40.67
CA VAL A 222 -20.82 8.97 39.53
C VAL A 222 -21.62 9.71 38.45
N ALA A 223 -22.35 10.77 38.82
CA ALA A 223 -23.15 11.59 37.91
C ALA A 223 -22.31 12.54 37.03
N THR A 224 -21.01 12.66 37.29
CA THR A 224 -20.08 13.61 36.67
C THR A 224 -20.51 15.06 36.82
N THR A 225 -21.02 15.42 38.01
CA THR A 225 -21.51 16.78 38.30
C THR A 225 -20.51 17.64 39.07
N ASN A 226 -19.81 17.07 40.05
CA ASN A 226 -18.90 17.77 40.94
C ASN A 226 -17.45 17.46 40.57
N GLN A 227 -16.71 18.48 40.14
CA GLN A 227 -15.28 18.35 39.89
C GLN A 227 -14.52 18.11 41.20
N VAL A 228 -13.40 17.38 41.12
CA VAL A 228 -12.54 17.16 42.28
C VAL A 228 -11.77 18.43 42.66
N VAL A 229 -11.45 18.56 43.95
CA VAL A 229 -10.48 19.54 44.46
C VAL A 229 -9.13 18.84 44.70
N THR A 230 -9.16 17.62 45.23
CA THR A 230 -7.96 16.82 45.52
C THR A 230 -8.00 15.47 44.82
N GLY A 231 -6.83 14.85 44.60
CA GLY A 231 -6.74 13.55 43.93
C GLY A 231 -7.45 12.41 44.67
N ALA A 232 -7.53 12.50 46.00
CA ALA A 232 -8.27 11.55 46.83
C ALA A 232 -9.76 11.43 46.43
N GLN A 233 -10.36 12.55 46.03
CA GLN A 233 -11.79 12.62 45.70
C GLN A 233 -12.13 12.04 44.32
N ALA A 234 -11.14 11.78 43.45
CA ALA A 234 -11.40 11.34 42.08
C ALA A 234 -12.08 9.97 42.04
N LEU A 235 -13.30 9.90 41.51
CA LEU A 235 -14.02 8.64 41.29
C LEU A 235 -14.01 8.23 39.82
N ASN A 236 -13.98 9.19 38.91
CA ASN A 236 -14.12 8.96 37.47
C ASN A 236 -13.51 10.13 36.68
N VAL A 237 -13.26 9.90 35.39
CA VAL A 237 -12.76 10.92 34.47
C VAL A 237 -13.74 11.08 33.31
N GLY A 238 -14.23 12.30 33.12
CA GLY A 238 -15.10 12.67 32.02
C GLY A 238 -14.33 13.44 30.96
N CYS A 239 -14.26 12.90 29.76
CA CYS A 239 -13.57 13.47 28.61
C CYS A 239 -14.60 13.91 27.57
N ARG A 240 -14.36 15.06 26.94
CA ARG A 240 -15.19 15.57 25.85
C ARG A 240 -14.35 16.09 24.69
N LEU A 241 -14.78 15.77 23.48
CA LEU A 241 -14.25 16.42 22.28
C LEU A 241 -14.67 17.90 22.25
N ASN A 242 -13.91 18.71 21.53
CA ASN A 242 -14.25 20.11 21.31
C ASN A 242 -15.65 20.26 20.72
N LYS A 243 -16.42 21.21 21.27
CA LYS A 243 -17.77 21.50 20.81
C LYS A 243 -17.73 21.99 19.36
N LYS A 244 -18.65 21.52 18.53
CA LYS A 244 -18.79 22.00 17.14
C LYS A 244 -20.14 22.70 16.98
N PRO A 245 -20.22 23.89 16.35
CA PRO A 245 -21.50 24.54 16.13
C PRO A 245 -22.37 23.70 15.18
N VAL A 246 -23.67 23.65 15.41
CA VAL A 246 -24.63 23.00 14.50
C VAL A 246 -24.98 24.00 13.40
N LEU A 247 -24.59 23.70 12.15
CA LEU A 247 -24.87 24.59 11.04
C LEU A 247 -26.38 24.79 10.85
N GLY A 248 -26.81 26.05 10.72
CA GLY A 248 -28.22 26.41 10.54
C GLY A 248 -29.03 26.46 11.84
N ALA A 249 -28.42 26.23 13.00
CA ALA A 249 -29.08 26.39 14.31
C ALA A 249 -28.32 27.40 15.18
N VAL A 250 -29.02 28.45 15.62
CA VAL A 250 -28.49 29.41 16.59
C VAL A 250 -28.45 28.75 17.97
N ASN A 251 -27.39 28.98 18.73
CA ASN A 251 -27.20 28.47 20.09
C ASN A 251 -27.20 26.94 20.22
N ARG A 252 -26.89 26.20 19.15
CA ARG A 252 -26.76 24.73 19.22
C ARG A 252 -25.33 24.29 18.97
N VAL A 253 -24.82 23.48 19.88
CA VAL A 253 -23.50 22.87 19.76
C VAL A 253 -23.59 21.37 19.87
N TYR A 254 -22.86 20.71 18.99
CA TYR A 254 -22.63 19.30 19.03
C TYR A 254 -21.53 18.98 20.02
N THR A 255 -21.77 18.00 20.89
CA THR A 255 -20.81 17.51 21.86
C THR A 255 -20.74 15.99 21.83
N LYS A 256 -19.53 15.45 22.01
CA LYS A 256 -19.33 14.05 22.34
C LYS A 256 -18.59 13.95 23.66
N GLY A 257 -19.07 13.08 24.53
CA GLY A 257 -18.48 12.84 25.85
C GLY A 257 -18.30 11.34 26.11
N ILE A 258 -17.24 11.01 26.83
CA ILE A 258 -16.99 9.68 27.40
C ILE A 258 -16.67 9.84 28.87
N THR A 259 -17.33 9.06 29.71
CA THR A 259 -17.04 8.97 31.15
C THR A 259 -16.39 7.62 31.39
N LEU A 260 -15.15 7.63 31.87
CA LEU A 260 -14.39 6.46 32.26
C LEU A 260 -14.52 6.29 33.78
N THR A 261 -14.96 5.11 34.21
CA THR A 261 -15.08 4.72 35.61
C THR A 261 -14.10 3.58 35.86
N PRO A 262 -13.14 3.73 36.80
CA PRO A 262 -12.21 2.66 37.13
C PRO A 262 -12.98 1.44 37.64
N VAL A 263 -12.55 0.25 37.23
CA VAL A 263 -13.01 -1.00 37.84
C VAL A 263 -12.53 -1.02 39.30
N ALA A 264 -13.33 -1.56 40.21
CA ALA A 264 -12.98 -1.67 41.62
C ALA A 264 -11.58 -2.30 41.78
N ASP A 265 -10.77 -1.69 42.64
CA ASP A 265 -9.39 -2.10 42.93
C ASP A 265 -8.42 -2.10 41.72
N SER A 266 -8.77 -1.42 40.62
CA SER A 266 -7.91 -1.28 39.44
C SER A 266 -7.63 0.17 39.06
N LEU A 267 -6.36 0.48 38.79
CA LEU A 267 -5.90 1.73 38.15
C LEU A 267 -5.59 1.55 36.66
N THR A 268 -5.87 0.37 36.12
CA THR A 268 -5.48 -0.05 34.77
C THR A 268 -6.65 -0.52 33.93
N SER A 269 -7.85 -0.56 34.50
CA SER A 269 -9.06 -1.04 33.83
C SER A 269 -10.22 -0.11 34.15
N TYR A 270 -10.97 0.25 33.12
CA TYR A 270 -12.05 1.21 33.17
C TYR A 270 -13.25 0.65 32.41
N THR A 271 -14.44 0.82 32.96
CA THR A 271 -15.66 0.81 32.14
C THR A 271 -15.89 2.21 31.61
N TYR A 272 -16.57 2.35 30.48
CA TYR A 272 -16.95 3.66 30.00
C TYR A 272 -18.39 3.71 29.52
N LYS A 273 -18.93 4.93 29.58
CA LYS A 273 -20.19 5.32 28.99
C LYS A 273 -19.95 6.54 28.11
N ALA A 274 -20.29 6.45 26.84
CA ALA A 274 -20.10 7.49 25.86
C ALA A 274 -21.44 7.90 25.22
N ARG A 275 -21.52 9.17 24.83
CA ARG A 275 -22.71 9.73 24.18
C ARG A 275 -22.35 10.89 23.27
N SER A 276 -23.15 11.03 22.21
CA SER A 276 -23.20 12.20 21.34
C SER A 276 -24.49 12.96 21.62
N ARG A 277 -24.46 14.29 21.72
CA ARG A 277 -25.68 15.09 21.90
C ARG A 277 -25.57 16.46 21.24
N VAL A 278 -26.72 17.03 20.91
CA VAL A 278 -26.87 18.45 20.61
C VAL A 278 -27.27 19.15 21.91
N GLU A 279 -26.41 20.06 22.37
CA GLU A 279 -26.66 20.93 23.52
C GLU A 279 -27.20 22.28 23.03
N ASP A 280 -28.20 22.81 23.74
CA ASP A 280 -28.56 24.23 23.64
C ASP A 280 -27.64 25.03 24.57
N THR A 281 -26.86 25.94 24.00
CA THR A 281 -25.93 26.77 24.77
C THR A 281 -26.64 27.78 25.67
N THR A 282 -27.94 28.01 25.49
CA THR A 282 -28.77 28.84 26.38
C THR A 282 -29.42 28.04 27.52
N GLY A 283 -29.43 26.71 27.42
CA GLY A 283 -30.14 25.83 28.37
C GLY A 283 -31.68 25.94 28.31
N THR A 284 -32.23 26.59 27.28
CA THR A 284 -33.68 26.80 27.13
C THR A 284 -34.38 25.55 26.60
N VAL A 285 -33.68 24.76 25.79
CA VAL A 285 -34.15 23.50 25.19
C VAL A 285 -33.37 22.32 25.78
N ALA A 286 -34.07 21.22 26.02
CA ALA A 286 -33.45 19.98 26.47
C ALA A 286 -32.42 19.46 25.45
N ASP A 287 -31.32 18.92 25.96
CA ASP A 287 -30.30 18.24 25.16
C ASP A 287 -30.92 17.08 24.37
N VAL A 288 -30.55 16.95 23.10
CA VAL A 288 -31.02 15.86 22.23
C VAL A 288 -29.89 14.86 22.04
N LEU A 289 -30.13 13.61 22.43
CA LEU A 289 -29.20 12.50 22.19
C LEU A 289 -29.11 12.21 20.68
N ILE A 290 -27.90 11.98 20.18
CA ILE A 290 -27.67 11.53 18.80
C ILE A 290 -27.08 10.12 18.83
N GLY A 291 -27.84 9.17 18.29
CA GLY A 291 -27.50 7.75 18.28
C GLY A 291 -27.65 7.11 19.65
N ASP A 292 -27.02 5.95 19.83
CA ASP A 292 -27.16 5.16 21.04
C ASP A 292 -26.20 5.62 22.14
N ILE A 293 -26.55 5.32 23.39
CA ILE A 293 -25.60 5.39 24.49
C ILE A 293 -24.64 4.22 24.32
N ALA A 294 -23.38 4.56 24.05
CA ALA A 294 -22.33 3.61 23.81
C ALA A 294 -21.64 3.22 25.12
N ASN A 295 -21.32 1.94 25.32
CA ASN A 295 -20.67 1.46 26.52
C ASN A 295 -19.56 0.48 26.18
N GLY A 296 -18.55 0.40 27.03
CA GLY A 296 -17.48 -0.56 26.84
C GLY A 296 -16.47 -0.53 27.97
N THR A 297 -15.27 -0.99 27.64
CA THR A 297 -14.13 -1.06 28.55
C THR A 297 -12.88 -0.53 27.88
N VAL A 298 -12.01 0.06 28.71
CA VAL A 298 -10.65 0.43 28.34
C VAL A 298 -9.72 -0.15 29.37
N SER A 299 -8.66 -0.84 28.93
CA SER A 299 -7.58 -1.26 29.80
C SER A 299 -6.23 -0.78 29.30
N ILE A 300 -5.38 -0.34 30.22
CA ILE A 300 -4.05 0.19 29.93
C ILE A 300 -3.05 -0.52 30.84
N THR A 301 -1.96 -1.03 30.29
CA THR A 301 -0.84 -1.54 31.09
C THR A 301 0.37 -0.60 30.99
N GLY A 302 1.23 -0.64 32.00
CA GLY A 302 2.48 0.13 32.05
C GLY A 302 2.42 1.35 33.00
N PRO A 303 3.53 2.11 33.08
CA PRO A 303 3.63 3.29 33.94
C PRO A 303 2.65 4.39 33.53
N ALA A 304 2.31 5.28 34.48
CA ALA A 304 1.54 6.48 34.18
C ALA A 304 2.32 7.34 33.17
N GLY A 305 1.69 7.72 32.07
CA GLY A 305 2.29 8.56 31.03
C GLY A 305 3.17 7.83 30.01
N THR A 306 3.38 6.52 30.12
CA THR A 306 4.08 5.70 29.10
C THR A 306 3.43 4.32 28.96
N PRO A 307 2.14 4.24 28.58
CA PRO A 307 1.43 2.98 28.48
C PRO A 307 2.13 2.01 27.50
N THR A 308 2.30 0.77 27.93
CA THR A 308 2.85 -0.34 27.14
C THR A 308 1.78 -1.10 26.38
N SER A 309 0.53 -1.03 26.82
CA SER A 309 -0.61 -1.50 26.03
C SER A 309 -1.86 -0.66 26.29
N LEU A 310 -2.74 -0.65 25.30
CA LEU A 310 -4.09 -0.10 25.35
C LEU A 310 -5.03 -1.12 24.69
N THR A 311 -6.12 -1.45 25.36
CA THR A 311 -7.22 -2.23 24.78
C THR A 311 -8.51 -1.47 24.97
N ILE A 312 -9.31 -1.38 23.90
CA ILE A 312 -10.64 -0.78 23.87
C ILE A 312 -11.59 -1.86 23.37
N ALA A 313 -12.63 -2.17 24.14
CA ALA A 313 -13.63 -3.15 23.79
C ALA A 313 -15.04 -2.63 24.13
N GLY A 314 -15.89 -2.48 23.12
CA GLY A 314 -17.28 -2.06 23.26
C GLY A 314 -17.70 -1.01 22.23
N ASP A 315 -18.86 -0.40 22.46
CA ASP A 315 -19.43 0.55 21.52
C ASP A 315 -18.86 1.95 21.72
N MET A 316 -18.71 2.69 20.63
CA MET A 316 -18.28 4.08 20.59
C MET A 316 -19.41 4.97 20.09
N PRO A 317 -19.47 6.24 20.54
CA PRO A 317 -20.62 7.09 20.30
C PRO A 317 -20.79 7.40 18.81
N ALA A 318 -22.03 7.60 18.39
CA ALA A 318 -22.40 7.92 17.02
C ALA A 318 -21.46 8.93 16.33
N ARG A 319 -21.12 8.62 15.09
CA ARG A 319 -20.48 9.54 14.16
C ARG A 319 -21.52 10.47 13.56
N ASN A 320 -21.12 11.72 13.39
CA ASN A 320 -21.97 12.76 12.86
C ASN A 320 -21.19 13.61 11.85
N THR A 321 -21.91 14.16 10.88
CA THR A 321 -21.35 15.18 9.99
C THR A 321 -20.98 16.43 10.78
N TYR A 322 -20.24 17.34 10.15
CA TYR A 322 -20.00 18.67 10.74
C TYR A 322 -21.29 19.48 10.96
N THR A 323 -22.39 19.10 10.32
CA THR A 323 -23.73 19.68 10.50
C THR A 323 -24.57 18.99 11.58
N GLY A 324 -24.04 17.96 12.25
CA GLY A 324 -24.74 17.22 13.30
C GLY A 324 -25.70 16.13 12.79
N VAL A 325 -25.64 15.78 11.50
CA VAL A 325 -26.43 14.69 10.92
C VAL A 325 -25.80 13.35 11.30
N LYS A 326 -26.62 12.43 11.78
CA LYS A 326 -26.22 11.07 12.15
C LYS A 326 -25.68 10.29 10.97
N ILE A 327 -24.42 9.87 11.08
CA ILE A 327 -23.77 8.97 10.13
C ILE A 327 -23.98 7.54 10.61
N THR A 328 -23.44 7.16 11.78
CA THR A 328 -23.65 5.86 12.46
C THR A 328 -24.61 5.98 13.66
N ASP A 329 -25.20 4.88 14.09
CA ASP A 329 -25.84 4.79 15.41
C ASP A 329 -24.80 4.61 16.52
N HIS A 330 -23.82 3.73 16.27
CA HIS A 330 -22.64 3.48 17.08
C HIS A 330 -21.59 2.76 16.24
N GLU A 331 -20.41 2.56 16.80
CA GLU A 331 -19.36 1.69 16.23
C GLU A 331 -18.90 0.74 17.31
N THR A 332 -18.83 -0.56 17.03
CA THR A 332 -18.26 -1.53 17.96
C THR A 332 -16.77 -1.64 17.71
N TRP A 333 -15.96 -1.41 18.73
CA TRP A 333 -14.50 -1.43 18.67
C TRP A 333 -13.99 -2.57 19.53
N ASN A 334 -13.10 -3.38 18.97
CA ASN A 334 -12.33 -4.39 19.67
C ASN A 334 -10.85 -4.20 19.30
N VAL A 335 -10.23 -3.14 19.79
CA VAL A 335 -8.89 -2.70 19.35
C VAL A 335 -7.88 -2.87 20.47
N THR A 336 -6.74 -3.47 20.15
CA THR A 336 -5.57 -3.54 21.02
C THR A 336 -4.37 -2.89 20.34
N ALA A 337 -3.63 -2.09 21.11
CA ALA A 337 -2.36 -1.53 20.73
C ALA A 337 -1.31 -1.91 21.79
N THR A 338 -0.14 -2.38 21.36
CA THR A 338 0.98 -2.71 22.26
C THR A 338 2.24 -1.98 21.81
N ARG A 339 2.88 -1.30 22.76
CA ARG A 339 4.07 -0.49 22.58
C ARG A 339 5.30 -1.25 23.08
N THR A 340 6.33 -1.28 22.24
CA THR A 340 7.64 -1.87 22.57
C THR A 340 8.75 -0.97 22.07
N LEU A 341 9.68 -0.60 22.95
CA LEU A 341 10.90 0.10 22.57
C LEU A 341 11.80 -0.86 21.78
N GLU A 342 12.29 -0.45 20.62
CA GLU A 342 13.21 -1.25 19.81
C GLU A 342 14.64 -1.15 20.34
N ALA A 343 15.52 -2.02 19.84
CA ALA A 343 16.88 -2.18 20.35
C ALA A 343 17.76 -0.92 20.23
N ASP A 344 17.36 0.05 19.40
CA ASP A 344 18.04 1.34 19.27
C ASP A 344 17.73 2.31 20.44
N ASN A 345 16.83 1.92 21.35
CA ASN A 345 16.33 2.71 22.48
C ASN A 345 15.72 4.07 22.11
N VAL A 346 15.37 4.28 20.84
CA VAL A 346 14.84 5.55 20.34
C VAL A 346 13.55 5.30 19.56
N THR A 347 13.53 4.26 18.73
CA THR A 347 12.37 3.87 17.95
C THR A 347 11.43 3.05 18.81
N THR A 348 10.16 3.40 18.77
CA THR A 348 9.11 2.60 19.37
C THR A 348 8.25 1.96 18.30
N LYS A 349 8.03 0.65 18.45
CA LYS A 349 7.07 -0.11 17.66
C LYS A 349 5.74 -0.18 18.41
N VAL A 350 4.67 0.28 17.78
CA VAL A 350 3.28 0.15 18.23
C VAL A 350 2.60 -0.86 17.32
N VAL A 351 2.28 -2.04 17.85
CA VAL A 351 1.55 -3.10 17.15
C VAL A 351 0.06 -2.92 17.38
N PHE A 352 -0.76 -3.09 16.35
CA PHE A 352 -2.21 -2.98 16.40
C PHE A 352 -2.84 -4.32 16.03
N ALA A 353 -3.93 -4.66 16.69
CA ALA A 353 -4.79 -5.78 16.33
C ALA A 353 -6.23 -5.46 16.71
N GLY A 354 -7.18 -6.02 15.97
CA GLY A 354 -8.59 -5.89 16.31
C GLY A 354 -9.51 -5.56 15.15
N ASP A 355 -10.75 -5.23 15.49
CA ASP A 355 -11.78 -4.86 14.53
C ASP A 355 -12.58 -3.64 14.98
N ILE A 356 -13.12 -2.94 13.99
CA ILE A 356 -14.04 -1.83 14.16
C ILE A 356 -15.19 -2.04 13.17
N THR A 357 -16.41 -2.09 13.67
CA THR A 357 -17.62 -2.26 12.86
C THR A 357 -18.56 -1.08 13.07
N ALA A 358 -18.99 -0.44 11.98
CA ALA A 358 -19.95 0.65 12.00
C ALA A 358 -21.38 0.12 11.83
N TYR A 359 -22.30 0.57 12.69
CA TYR A 359 -23.71 0.17 12.65
C TYR A 359 -24.63 1.34 12.31
N LYS A 360 -25.66 1.06 11.50
CA LYS A 360 -26.75 1.98 11.17
C LYS A 360 -28.06 1.22 10.99
N ALA A 361 -29.10 1.66 11.68
CA ALA A 361 -30.41 1.01 11.79
C ALA A 361 -30.30 -0.48 12.15
N GLY A 362 -29.36 -0.83 13.04
CA GLY A 362 -29.10 -2.22 13.46
C GLY A 362 -28.36 -3.09 12.45
N ALA A 363 -28.02 -2.57 11.26
CA ALA A 363 -27.22 -3.27 10.25
C ALA A 363 -25.76 -2.80 10.27
N GLY A 364 -24.82 -3.73 10.07
CA GLY A 364 -23.42 -3.40 9.82
C GLY A 364 -23.28 -2.76 8.43
N VAL A 365 -22.67 -1.58 8.37
CA VAL A 365 -22.54 -0.77 7.14
C VAL A 365 -21.08 -0.46 6.79
N GLY A 366 -20.14 -1.05 7.52
CA GLY A 366 -18.71 -0.97 7.26
C GLY A 366 -17.93 -1.69 8.35
N ALA A 367 -16.83 -2.34 7.99
CA ALA A 367 -15.93 -2.96 8.94
C ALA A 367 -14.46 -2.77 8.54
N LEU A 368 -13.59 -2.62 9.52
CA LEU A 368 -12.14 -2.66 9.40
C LEU A 368 -11.61 -3.71 10.37
N VAL A 369 -10.77 -4.62 9.88
CA VAL A 369 -10.01 -5.56 10.69
C VAL A 369 -8.52 -5.29 10.50
N LEU A 370 -7.83 -5.01 11.59
CA LEU A 370 -6.38 -4.97 11.70
C LEU A 370 -5.90 -6.33 12.15
N LYS A 371 -5.29 -7.07 11.23
CA LYS A 371 -4.76 -8.41 11.49
C LYS A 371 -3.37 -8.33 12.11
N ASP A 372 -2.95 -9.46 12.66
CA ASP A 372 -1.59 -9.68 13.14
C ASP A 372 -0.55 -9.25 12.11
N GLY A 373 0.50 -8.59 12.60
CA GLY A 373 1.51 -7.95 11.78
C GLY A 373 1.24 -6.47 11.52
N SER A 374 0.07 -5.91 11.86
CA SER A 374 -0.15 -4.47 11.76
C SER A 374 0.68 -3.70 12.81
N PHE A 375 1.50 -2.73 12.41
CA PHE A 375 2.29 -1.91 13.30
C PHE A 375 2.65 -0.54 12.71
N VAL A 376 3.07 0.36 13.59
CA VAL A 376 3.74 1.62 13.27
C VAL A 376 5.07 1.66 14.03
N ARG A 377 6.13 2.12 13.37
CA ARG A 377 7.39 2.49 14.01
C ARG A 377 7.55 3.99 13.99
N ALA A 378 7.81 4.56 15.17
CA ALA A 378 8.03 5.98 15.30
C ALA A 378 9.03 6.30 16.42
N VAL A 379 9.80 7.37 16.22
CA VAL A 379 10.51 8.04 17.30
C VAL A 379 9.50 8.83 18.11
N MET A 380 9.48 8.58 19.43
CA MET A 380 8.55 9.22 20.34
C MET A 380 9.28 10.08 21.37
N ASP A 381 8.72 11.24 21.65
CA ASP A 381 9.04 12.05 22.83
C ASP A 381 7.93 11.84 23.87
N GLY A 382 8.20 10.99 24.84
CA GLY A 382 7.19 10.48 25.79
C GLY A 382 6.07 9.70 25.09
N GLN A 383 4.92 10.36 24.94
CA GLN A 383 3.70 9.82 24.31
C GLN A 383 3.42 10.39 22.92
N THR A 384 4.25 11.33 22.46
CA THR A 384 4.00 12.06 21.23
C THR A 384 4.98 11.60 20.17
N VAL A 385 4.48 11.30 18.97
CA VAL A 385 5.36 11.08 17.81
C VAL A 385 6.03 12.42 17.47
N THR A 386 7.35 12.43 17.34
CA THR A 386 8.07 13.65 16.96
C THR A 386 7.71 14.07 15.53
N ALA A 387 7.90 15.34 15.17
CA ALA A 387 7.49 15.86 13.85
C ALA A 387 8.07 15.06 12.66
N GLN A 388 9.23 14.43 12.84
CA GLN A 388 9.92 13.58 11.86
C GLN A 388 10.13 12.16 12.39
N GLY A 389 9.24 11.75 13.30
CA GLY A 389 9.38 10.55 14.09
C GLY A 389 8.91 9.30 13.37
N LEU A 390 7.90 9.41 12.49
CA LEU A 390 7.33 8.26 11.80
C LEU A 390 8.36 7.63 10.85
N LYS A 391 8.63 6.33 10.99
CA LYS A 391 9.63 5.59 10.20
C LYS A 391 9.01 4.54 9.30
N GLU A 392 7.97 3.87 9.78
CA GLU A 392 7.32 2.81 9.05
C GLU A 392 5.88 2.63 9.52
N VAL A 393 5.00 2.29 8.58
CA VAL A 393 3.63 1.87 8.80
C VAL A 393 3.45 0.57 8.03
N ASN A 394 3.01 -0.48 8.70
CA ASN A 394 2.64 -1.74 8.08
C ASN A 394 1.24 -2.09 8.57
N LEU A 395 0.23 -2.11 7.69
CA LEU A 395 -1.15 -2.40 8.05
C LEU A 395 -1.62 -3.63 7.28
N VAL A 396 -1.85 -4.73 7.99
CA VAL A 396 -2.47 -5.94 7.44
C VAL A 396 -3.97 -5.78 7.64
N LEU A 397 -4.67 -5.38 6.59
CA LEU A 397 -6.04 -4.88 6.66
C LEU A 397 -7.02 -5.77 5.91
N ALA A 398 -8.22 -5.91 6.47
CA ALA A 398 -9.41 -6.31 5.76
C ALA A 398 -10.49 -5.24 6.00
N VAL A 399 -10.98 -4.64 4.93
CA VAL A 399 -12.02 -3.61 4.96
C VAL A 399 -13.22 -4.12 4.21
N THR A 400 -14.40 -4.00 4.78
CA THR A 400 -15.67 -4.40 4.15
C THR A 400 -16.59 -3.19 4.11
N GLY A 401 -17.07 -2.86 2.92
CA GLY A 401 -18.16 -1.91 2.69
C GLY A 401 -19.50 -2.62 2.69
N ILE A 402 -20.48 -2.11 1.93
CA ILE A 402 -21.79 -2.74 1.82
C ILE A 402 -21.73 -3.90 0.81
N SER A 403 -21.07 -3.67 -0.33
CA SER A 403 -20.96 -4.63 -1.43
C SER A 403 -19.52 -4.96 -1.80
N SER A 404 -18.56 -4.18 -1.33
CA SER A 404 -17.16 -4.28 -1.70
C SER A 404 -16.27 -4.63 -0.52
N SER A 405 -15.09 -5.18 -0.82
CA SER A 405 -14.07 -5.43 0.20
C SER A 405 -12.66 -5.21 -0.32
N VAL A 406 -11.76 -4.86 0.60
CA VAL A 406 -10.31 -4.77 0.37
C VAL A 406 -9.63 -5.70 1.36
N THR A 407 -8.74 -6.57 0.90
CA THR A 407 -7.88 -7.35 1.79
C THR A 407 -6.44 -7.24 1.34
N GLY A 408 -5.51 -7.00 2.25
CA GLY A 408 -4.11 -6.85 1.86
C GLY A 408 -3.21 -6.30 2.96
N THR A 409 -2.00 -5.97 2.56
CA THR A 409 -1.01 -5.31 3.40
C THR A 409 -0.61 -3.99 2.76
N LEU A 410 -0.75 -2.89 3.50
CA LEU A 410 -0.23 -1.58 3.15
C LEU A 410 1.06 -1.33 3.93
N VAL A 411 2.17 -1.16 3.23
CA VAL A 411 3.47 -0.80 3.77
C VAL A 411 3.80 0.62 3.32
N ILE A 412 4.15 1.50 4.25
CA ILE A 412 4.63 2.85 3.99
C ILE A 412 5.89 3.04 4.82
N LYS A 413 7.02 3.34 4.17
CA LYS A 413 8.33 3.39 4.83
C LYS A 413 9.26 4.40 4.15
N ASP A 414 10.51 4.39 4.60
CA ASP A 414 11.60 5.20 4.06
C ASP A 414 11.24 6.69 4.08
N PHE A 415 10.71 7.16 5.21
CA PHE A 415 10.40 8.57 5.39
C PHE A 415 11.68 9.41 5.37
N SER A 416 11.64 10.49 4.60
CA SER A 416 12.76 11.42 4.44
C SER A 416 12.26 12.85 4.48
N LEU A 417 13.13 13.76 4.92
CA LEU A 417 12.97 15.17 4.62
C LEU A 417 13.26 15.42 3.14
N ASP A 418 12.60 16.45 2.60
CA ASP A 418 12.97 17.08 1.35
C ASP A 418 14.28 17.89 1.53
N GLY A 419 14.85 18.37 0.43
CA GLY A 419 16.09 19.15 0.44
C GLY A 419 16.00 20.49 1.17
N SER A 420 14.80 21.00 1.45
CA SER A 420 14.59 22.19 2.27
C SER A 420 14.52 21.89 3.78
N GLY A 421 14.36 20.62 4.16
CA GLY A 421 14.18 20.20 5.54
C GLY A 421 12.79 20.50 6.12
N GLN A 422 11.81 20.87 5.28
CA GLN A 422 10.48 21.30 5.73
C GLN A 422 9.40 20.24 5.49
N ALA A 423 9.54 19.42 4.46
CA ALA A 423 8.55 18.40 4.10
C ALA A 423 9.07 17.01 4.46
N TYR A 424 8.44 16.36 5.45
CA TYR A 424 8.75 14.99 5.85
C TYR A 424 7.70 14.03 5.29
N SER A 425 8.10 13.18 4.35
CA SER A 425 7.17 12.32 3.60
C SER A 425 7.74 10.91 3.41
N PRO A 426 6.89 9.89 3.26
CA PRO A 426 7.34 8.55 2.89
C PRO A 426 7.85 8.54 1.45
N THR A 427 8.88 7.73 1.19
CA THR A 427 9.43 7.56 -0.17
C THR A 427 9.20 6.17 -0.75
N ASP A 428 8.61 5.25 0.01
CA ASP A 428 8.19 3.94 -0.47
C ASP A 428 6.82 3.59 0.13
N ALA A 429 5.83 3.39 -0.74
CA ALA A 429 4.50 2.92 -0.40
C ALA A 429 4.15 1.71 -1.26
N LYS A 430 3.71 0.63 -0.63
CA LYS A 430 3.36 -0.62 -1.29
C LYS A 430 2.05 -1.16 -0.72
N PHE A 431 1.10 -1.47 -1.59
CA PHE A 431 -0.08 -2.25 -1.22
C PHE A 431 0.01 -3.61 -1.92
N SER A 432 -0.16 -4.71 -1.18
CA SER A 432 -0.27 -6.06 -1.74
C SER A 432 -1.55 -6.70 -1.25
N GLY A 433 -2.47 -7.04 -2.15
CA GLY A 433 -3.79 -7.51 -1.78
C GLY A 433 -4.77 -7.57 -2.94
N GLY A 434 -6.04 -7.78 -2.61
CA GLY A 434 -7.15 -7.88 -3.57
C GLY A 434 -8.33 -6.98 -3.25
N PHE A 435 -9.10 -6.69 -4.30
CA PHE A 435 -10.35 -5.93 -4.25
C PHE A 435 -11.49 -6.81 -4.75
N THR A 436 -12.61 -6.78 -4.04
CA THR A 436 -13.85 -7.44 -4.45
C THR A 436 -14.99 -6.45 -4.56
N ASN A 437 -15.93 -6.70 -5.46
CA ASN A 437 -17.21 -6.01 -5.54
C ASN A 437 -18.32 -7.03 -5.84
N GLY A 438 -19.42 -7.00 -5.09
CA GLY A 438 -20.50 -7.99 -5.19
C GLY A 438 -20.01 -9.43 -4.95
N ASN A 439 -19.05 -9.60 -4.04
CA ASN A 439 -18.32 -10.84 -3.76
C ASN A 439 -17.43 -11.39 -4.89
N ALA A 440 -17.33 -10.69 -6.03
CA ALA A 440 -16.41 -11.06 -7.10
C ALA A 440 -15.08 -10.31 -6.94
N GLU A 441 -13.96 -11.05 -6.86
CA GLU A 441 -12.62 -10.47 -6.95
C GLU A 441 -12.43 -9.91 -8.37
N PHE A 442 -12.14 -8.61 -8.47
CA PHE A 442 -11.84 -7.96 -9.75
C PHE A 442 -10.36 -7.59 -9.89
N PHE A 443 -9.61 -7.59 -8.78
CA PHE A 443 -8.18 -7.36 -8.77
C PHE A 443 -7.51 -8.13 -7.64
N ASN A 444 -6.32 -8.66 -7.92
CA ASN A 444 -5.39 -9.18 -6.93
C ASN A 444 -3.95 -8.94 -7.37
N GLY A 445 -3.15 -8.27 -6.55
CA GLY A 445 -1.80 -7.93 -6.93
C GLY A 445 -1.09 -6.97 -5.97
N THR A 446 -0.12 -6.25 -6.53
CA THR A 446 0.72 -5.30 -5.84
C THR A 446 0.73 -3.96 -6.57
N LEU A 447 0.48 -2.91 -5.79
CA LEU A 447 0.66 -1.51 -6.16
C LEU A 447 1.91 -1.02 -5.43
N THR A 448 2.78 -0.30 -6.12
CA THR A 448 3.96 0.30 -5.49
C THR A 448 4.15 1.72 -6.02
N ALA A 449 4.45 2.64 -5.12
CA ALA A 449 4.85 4.00 -5.41
C ALA A 449 6.16 4.25 -4.67
N LYS A 450 7.18 4.66 -5.40
CA LYS A 450 8.52 4.93 -4.88
C LYS A 450 9.00 6.28 -5.36
N VAL A 451 9.53 7.07 -4.45
CA VAL A 451 10.18 8.34 -4.72
C VAL A 451 11.66 8.15 -4.42
N THR A 452 12.51 8.54 -5.35
CA THR A 452 13.95 8.63 -5.13
C THR A 452 14.39 10.07 -5.34
N ASN A 453 15.59 10.42 -4.87
CA ASN A 453 16.08 11.80 -4.90
C ASN A 453 15.28 12.81 -4.04
N TYR A 454 14.34 12.37 -3.19
CA TYR A 454 13.49 13.27 -2.40
C TYR A 454 14.30 14.22 -1.50
N ALA A 455 15.38 13.72 -0.88
CA ALA A 455 16.28 14.53 -0.05
C ALA A 455 17.02 15.65 -0.80
N ASN A 456 17.03 15.64 -2.14
CA ASN A 456 17.59 16.72 -2.96
C ASN A 456 16.49 17.60 -3.58
N TYR A 457 15.25 17.12 -3.61
CA TYR A 457 14.09 17.86 -4.11
C TYR A 457 13.63 18.87 -3.06
N GLN A 458 13.37 20.12 -3.45
CA GLN A 458 12.85 21.15 -2.57
C GLN A 458 11.41 21.44 -2.94
N PHE A 459 10.47 21.00 -2.08
CA PHE A 459 9.03 21.17 -2.34
C PHE A 459 8.61 22.65 -2.34
N SER A 460 9.37 23.52 -1.70
CA SER A 460 9.15 24.97 -1.69
C SER A 460 9.52 25.67 -3.00
N LEU A 461 10.20 24.98 -3.92
CA LEU A 461 10.62 25.54 -5.21
C LEU A 461 9.84 24.90 -6.36
N PRO A 462 9.64 25.61 -7.49
CA PRO A 462 9.04 25.01 -8.68
C PRO A 462 9.88 23.84 -9.23
N ASP A 463 9.19 22.88 -9.87
CA ASP A 463 9.85 21.77 -10.54
C ASP A 463 10.72 22.27 -11.72
N SER A 464 11.92 21.72 -11.85
CA SER A 464 12.88 22.07 -12.93
C SER A 464 13.91 20.96 -13.14
N GLU A 465 14.80 21.14 -14.13
CA GLU A 465 15.91 20.20 -14.38
C GLU A 465 16.83 19.98 -13.17
N SER A 466 16.97 20.97 -12.30
CA SER A 466 17.77 20.91 -11.08
C SER A 466 16.94 20.61 -9.82
N ASN A 467 15.62 20.72 -9.88
CA ASN A 467 14.72 20.49 -8.76
C ASN A 467 13.57 19.55 -9.16
N PHE A 468 13.79 18.25 -9.08
CA PHE A 468 12.76 17.24 -9.36
C PHE A 468 12.97 15.99 -8.49
N SER A 469 11.86 15.33 -8.16
CA SER A 469 11.88 13.98 -7.59
C SER A 469 11.82 12.92 -8.70
N LYS A 470 12.41 11.76 -8.41
CA LYS A 470 12.38 10.60 -9.32
C LYS A 470 11.34 9.62 -8.85
N ASP A 471 10.18 9.68 -9.48
CA ASP A 471 9.03 8.86 -9.08
C ASP A 471 8.98 7.57 -9.88
N THR A 472 8.51 6.50 -9.26
CA THR A 472 8.24 5.22 -9.90
C THR A 472 6.93 4.68 -9.34
N ALA A 473 5.99 4.37 -10.22
CA ALA A 473 4.74 3.71 -9.85
C ALA A 473 4.65 2.38 -10.60
N SER A 474 4.33 1.29 -9.91
CA SER A 474 4.13 -0.01 -10.54
C SER A 474 2.86 -0.70 -10.09
N PHE A 475 2.28 -1.45 -11.01
CA PHE A 475 1.05 -2.22 -10.87
C PHE A 475 1.32 -3.63 -11.40
N VAL A 476 1.29 -4.63 -10.54
CA VAL A 476 1.52 -6.03 -10.93
C VAL A 476 0.43 -6.90 -10.33
N GLY A 477 -0.34 -7.60 -11.15
CA GLY A 477 -1.43 -8.42 -10.63
C GLY A 477 -2.30 -9.05 -11.71
N VAL A 478 -3.42 -9.59 -11.26
CA VAL A 478 -4.47 -10.16 -12.10
C VAL A 478 -5.70 -9.27 -12.01
N VAL A 479 -6.24 -8.88 -13.16
CA VAL A 479 -7.51 -8.18 -13.29
C VAL A 479 -8.55 -9.14 -13.84
N LYS A 480 -9.67 -9.29 -13.14
CA LYS A 480 -10.77 -10.16 -13.53
C LYS A 480 -11.92 -9.33 -14.05
N ILE A 481 -12.32 -9.61 -15.29
CA ILE A 481 -13.46 -8.98 -15.94
C ILE A 481 -14.48 -10.08 -16.23
N PRO A 482 -15.75 -9.95 -15.78
CA PRO A 482 -16.77 -10.94 -16.03
C PRO A 482 -16.88 -11.31 -17.52
N GLY A 483 -16.95 -12.61 -17.81
CA GLY A 483 -17.06 -13.12 -19.18
C GLY A 483 -15.76 -13.09 -19.99
N ARG A 484 -14.60 -12.88 -19.36
CA ARG A 484 -13.29 -12.87 -20.01
C ARG A 484 -12.27 -13.72 -19.24
N PRO A 485 -11.22 -14.23 -19.91
CA PRO A 485 -10.06 -14.77 -19.23
C PRO A 485 -9.42 -13.74 -18.29
N ASP A 486 -8.80 -14.24 -17.24
CA ASP A 486 -8.02 -13.44 -16.30
C ASP A 486 -6.90 -12.69 -17.03
N LEU A 487 -6.83 -11.37 -16.82
CA LEU A 487 -5.81 -10.53 -17.42
C LEU A 487 -4.65 -10.36 -16.44
N THR A 488 -3.51 -10.97 -16.72
CA THR A 488 -2.29 -10.73 -15.96
C THR A 488 -1.62 -9.46 -16.48
N VAL A 489 -1.34 -8.53 -15.59
CA VAL A 489 -0.80 -7.21 -15.92
C VAL A 489 0.44 -6.94 -15.10
N SER A 490 1.46 -6.38 -15.74
CA SER A 490 2.62 -5.76 -15.09
C SER A 490 2.86 -4.44 -15.77
N LEU A 491 2.64 -3.31 -15.09
CA LEU A 491 2.86 -1.96 -15.59
C LEU A 491 3.79 -1.23 -14.63
N ALA A 492 4.71 -0.44 -15.16
CA ALA A 492 5.56 0.45 -14.39
C ALA A 492 5.73 1.77 -15.14
N SER A 493 5.44 2.88 -14.48
CA SER A 493 5.81 4.23 -14.92
C SER A 493 6.96 4.74 -14.05
N SER A 494 7.88 5.49 -14.65
CA SER A 494 8.96 6.16 -13.94
C SER A 494 9.26 7.52 -14.54
N VAL A 495 9.65 8.46 -13.69
CA VAL A 495 10.09 9.82 -14.05
C VAL A 495 11.59 9.92 -13.76
N PRO A 496 12.47 9.50 -14.69
CA PRO A 496 13.92 9.47 -14.43
C PRO A 496 14.57 10.86 -14.46
N ALA A 497 13.95 11.84 -15.11
CA ALA A 497 14.42 13.22 -15.26
C ALA A 497 13.22 14.17 -15.38
N TYR A 498 13.46 15.47 -15.17
CA TYR A 498 12.45 16.50 -15.41
C TYR A 498 11.85 16.38 -16.83
N ASN A 499 10.52 16.36 -16.93
CA ASN A 499 9.76 16.15 -18.16
C ASN A 499 10.03 14.83 -18.93
N ALA A 500 10.78 13.88 -18.36
CA ALA A 500 10.97 12.55 -18.94
C ALA A 500 10.10 11.54 -18.20
N GLU A 501 9.25 10.81 -18.93
CA GLU A 501 8.45 9.72 -18.39
C GLU A 501 8.73 8.45 -19.20
N ILE A 502 8.87 7.33 -18.52
CA ILE A 502 9.02 6.01 -19.12
C ILE A 502 7.92 5.11 -18.57
N LEU A 503 7.07 4.60 -19.46
CA LEU A 503 6.11 3.54 -19.17
C LEU A 503 6.64 2.23 -19.74
N THR A 504 6.59 1.16 -18.98
CA THR A 504 6.85 -0.21 -19.44
C THR A 504 5.76 -1.12 -18.94
N GLY A 505 5.49 -2.19 -19.67
CA GLY A 505 4.59 -3.19 -19.16
C GLY A 505 4.33 -4.37 -20.05
N GLN A 506 3.46 -5.23 -19.54
CA GLN A 506 3.09 -6.50 -20.07
C GLN A 506 1.61 -6.76 -19.75
N PHE A 507 0.89 -7.27 -20.75
CA PHE A 507 -0.48 -7.76 -20.63
C PHE A 507 -0.54 -9.19 -21.17
N ASP A 508 -1.15 -10.09 -20.42
CA ASP A 508 -1.39 -11.47 -20.84
C ASP A 508 -2.86 -11.82 -20.59
N ASP A 509 -3.61 -12.00 -21.67
CA ASP A 509 -5.03 -12.37 -21.65
C ASP A 509 -5.26 -13.87 -21.90
N GLY A 510 -4.20 -14.69 -21.77
CA GLY A 510 -4.19 -16.12 -22.05
C GLY A 510 -4.12 -16.48 -23.53
N THR A 511 -4.40 -15.54 -24.44
CA THR A 511 -4.32 -15.75 -25.90
C THR A 511 -3.09 -15.03 -26.48
N ASN A 512 -2.83 -13.82 -26.00
CA ASN A 512 -1.73 -12.98 -26.43
C ASN A 512 -1.01 -12.41 -25.20
N LEU A 513 0.31 -12.55 -25.24
CA LEU A 513 1.22 -11.81 -24.38
C LEU A 513 1.72 -10.58 -25.15
N ILE A 514 1.37 -9.40 -24.68
CA ILE A 514 1.70 -8.10 -25.28
C ILE A 514 2.64 -7.33 -24.36
N LEU A 515 3.73 -6.83 -24.92
CA LEU A 515 4.70 -5.96 -24.25
C LEU A 515 4.49 -4.53 -24.74
N VAL A 516 4.47 -3.58 -23.80
CA VAL A 516 4.37 -2.14 -24.07
C VAL A 516 5.58 -1.42 -23.49
N SER A 517 6.11 -0.46 -24.24
CA SER A 517 7.02 0.54 -23.68
C SER A 517 6.71 1.89 -24.29
N SER A 518 6.67 2.95 -23.49
CA SER A 518 6.54 4.32 -23.97
C SER A 518 7.57 5.22 -23.29
N THR A 519 8.10 6.17 -24.04
CA THR A 519 8.97 7.24 -23.54
C THR A 519 8.37 8.58 -23.93
N LYS A 520 8.31 9.53 -23.00
CA LYS A 520 7.89 10.92 -23.24
C LYS A 520 9.05 11.88 -23.47
N ALA A 521 10.29 11.38 -23.44
CA ALA A 521 11.45 12.16 -23.89
C ALA A 521 11.25 12.57 -25.36
N GLN A 522 11.51 13.82 -25.73
CA GLN A 522 11.28 14.32 -27.08
C GLN A 522 12.31 13.75 -28.09
N PRO A 523 11.89 13.13 -29.21
CA PRO A 523 10.50 12.80 -29.57
C PRO A 523 10.02 11.55 -28.83
N GLY A 524 8.79 11.57 -28.33
CA GLY A 524 8.20 10.44 -27.62
C GLY A 524 8.09 9.20 -28.50
N VAL A 525 8.17 8.01 -27.91
CA VAL A 525 8.09 6.74 -28.65
C VAL A 525 7.16 5.79 -27.91
N LEU A 526 6.28 5.12 -28.62
CA LEU A 526 5.50 3.97 -28.15
C LEU A 526 5.93 2.73 -28.93
N ARG A 527 6.31 1.66 -28.24
CA ARG A 527 6.61 0.35 -28.81
C ARG A 527 5.62 -0.66 -28.27
N LEU A 528 5.02 -1.42 -29.18
CA LEU A 528 4.22 -2.59 -28.86
C LEU A 528 4.87 -3.81 -29.48
N SER A 529 4.90 -4.92 -28.76
CA SER A 529 5.31 -6.20 -29.32
C SER A 529 4.52 -7.34 -28.69
N SER A 530 4.56 -8.53 -29.30
CA SER A 530 3.85 -9.70 -28.79
C SER A 530 4.71 -10.95 -28.75
N ALA A 531 4.30 -11.93 -27.94
CA ALA A 531 4.96 -13.21 -27.90
C ALA A 531 4.95 -13.94 -29.25
N LYS A 532 3.92 -13.66 -30.05
CA LYS A 532 3.79 -14.15 -31.41
C LYS A 532 4.73 -13.42 -32.39
N GLY A 533 5.72 -12.64 -31.94
CA GLY A 533 6.71 -12.00 -32.80
C GLY A 533 6.18 -10.83 -33.63
N LEU A 534 5.08 -10.22 -33.19
CA LEU A 534 4.59 -8.97 -33.77
C LEU A 534 5.28 -7.78 -33.11
N SER A 535 5.49 -6.70 -33.87
CA SER A 535 6.04 -5.45 -33.34
C SER A 535 5.55 -4.24 -34.12
N MET A 536 5.35 -3.13 -33.41
CA MET A 536 5.01 -1.82 -33.98
C MET A 536 5.71 -0.73 -33.17
N VAL A 537 6.21 0.30 -33.86
CA VAL A 537 6.80 1.49 -33.24
C VAL A 537 6.07 2.73 -33.75
N LEU A 538 5.53 3.51 -32.82
CA LEU A 538 4.85 4.77 -33.09
C LEU A 538 5.68 5.91 -32.48
N ASN A 539 6.25 6.75 -33.34
CA ASN A 539 7.00 7.93 -32.90
C ASN A 539 6.06 9.14 -32.77
N GLU A 540 6.34 10.04 -31.84
CA GLU A 540 5.66 11.31 -31.72
C GLU A 540 5.77 12.10 -33.02
N GLY A 541 4.69 12.80 -33.40
CA GLY A 541 4.59 13.49 -34.69
C GLY A 541 4.32 12.59 -35.91
N THR A 542 4.46 11.26 -35.81
CA THR A 542 4.14 10.34 -36.92
C THR A 542 2.66 9.94 -36.91
N ASN A 543 2.03 9.97 -38.09
CA ASN A 543 0.65 9.52 -38.28
C ASN A 543 0.56 8.06 -38.74
N VAL A 544 1.68 7.48 -39.19
CA VAL A 544 1.72 6.14 -39.77
C VAL A 544 2.81 5.32 -39.08
N ALA A 545 2.49 4.09 -38.72
CA ALA A 545 3.42 3.12 -38.15
C ALA A 545 3.35 1.79 -38.89
N ASP A 546 4.51 1.22 -39.19
CA ASP A 546 4.59 -0.11 -39.79
C ASP A 546 4.42 -1.20 -38.73
N VAL A 547 3.70 -2.26 -39.10
CA VAL A 547 3.50 -3.45 -38.27
C VAL A 547 4.29 -4.60 -38.87
N PHE A 548 5.13 -5.22 -38.06
CA PHE A 548 6.00 -6.31 -38.48
C PHE A 548 5.65 -7.61 -37.79
N LYS A 549 5.84 -8.73 -38.50
CA LYS A 549 5.92 -10.09 -37.96
C LYS A 549 7.30 -10.63 -38.26
N ASN A 550 8.10 -10.96 -37.25
CA ASN A 550 9.46 -11.49 -37.43
C ASN A 550 10.28 -10.66 -38.46
N SER A 551 10.23 -9.33 -38.33
CA SER A 551 10.88 -8.35 -39.23
C SER A 551 10.30 -8.19 -40.64
N SER A 552 9.27 -8.95 -41.03
CA SER A 552 8.53 -8.70 -42.27
C SER A 552 7.37 -7.74 -42.04
N LYS A 553 7.29 -6.66 -42.82
CA LYS A 553 6.14 -5.75 -42.77
C LYS A 553 4.90 -6.50 -43.24
N ILE A 554 3.83 -6.45 -42.44
CA ILE A 554 2.57 -7.17 -42.71
C ILE A 554 1.35 -6.26 -42.73
N ALA A 555 1.45 -5.08 -42.11
CA ALA A 555 0.40 -4.08 -42.10
C ALA A 555 0.97 -2.68 -41.88
N THR A 556 0.11 -1.68 -42.06
CA THR A 556 0.37 -0.27 -41.75
C THR A 556 -0.75 0.26 -40.88
N TYR A 557 -0.43 0.83 -39.72
CA TYR A 557 -1.36 1.47 -38.79
C TYR A 557 -1.38 2.99 -39.00
N THR A 558 -2.56 3.57 -39.14
CA THR A 558 -2.75 5.03 -39.25
C THR A 558 -3.37 5.57 -37.97
N ARG A 559 -2.60 6.38 -37.21
CA ARG A 559 -2.96 6.88 -35.88
C ARG A 559 -4.25 7.69 -35.87
N ASN A 560 -4.40 8.65 -36.78
CA ASN A 560 -5.55 9.56 -36.78
C ASN A 560 -6.88 8.85 -37.07
N SER A 561 -6.88 7.89 -37.99
CA SER A 561 -8.08 7.11 -38.32
C SER A 561 -8.27 5.91 -37.40
N GLY A 562 -7.20 5.36 -36.82
CA GLY A 562 -7.23 4.08 -36.11
C GLY A 562 -7.28 2.87 -37.05
N VAL A 563 -7.05 3.07 -38.36
CA VAL A 563 -7.16 2.01 -39.37
C VAL A 563 -5.86 1.23 -39.49
N ILE A 564 -5.98 -0.08 -39.64
CA ILE A 564 -4.88 -0.99 -39.97
C ILE A 564 -5.13 -1.53 -41.38
N ASN A 565 -4.18 -1.29 -42.28
CA ASN A 565 -4.20 -1.81 -43.65
C ASN A 565 -3.25 -3.00 -43.74
N TYR A 566 -3.77 -4.18 -44.01
CA TYR A 566 -2.99 -5.41 -44.15
C TYR A 566 -2.47 -5.59 -45.57
N ASN A 567 -1.34 -6.28 -45.71
CA ASN A 567 -0.77 -6.56 -47.04
C ASN A 567 -1.63 -7.50 -47.90
N ASP A 568 -2.60 -8.20 -47.32
CA ASP A 568 -3.59 -9.02 -48.05
C ASP A 568 -4.77 -8.17 -48.58
N GLY A 569 -4.74 -6.84 -48.38
CA GLY A 569 -5.79 -5.91 -48.79
C GLY A 569 -6.95 -5.81 -47.80
N SER A 570 -6.98 -6.62 -46.74
CA SER A 570 -7.98 -6.48 -45.68
C SER A 570 -7.69 -5.27 -44.78
N LEU A 571 -8.73 -4.78 -44.11
CA LEU A 571 -8.65 -3.61 -43.23
C LEU A 571 -9.42 -3.84 -41.93
N GLU A 572 -8.96 -3.23 -40.85
CA GLU A 572 -9.69 -3.18 -39.58
C GLU A 572 -9.46 -1.84 -38.84
N THR A 573 -10.23 -1.61 -37.78
CA THR A 573 -10.09 -0.44 -36.90
C THR A 573 -9.83 -0.86 -35.46
N VAL A 574 -8.94 -0.12 -34.78
CA VAL A 574 -8.69 -0.25 -33.33
C VAL A 574 -9.56 0.66 -32.47
N LYS A 575 -10.23 1.64 -33.09
CA LYS A 575 -11.23 2.48 -32.42
C LYS A 575 -12.53 1.73 -32.19
#